data_AF-A0A1V8SH55-F1
#
_entry.id   AF-A0A1V8SH55-F1
#
_cell.length_a   1.000
_cell.length_b   1.000
_cell.length_c   1.000
_cell.angle_alpha   90.00
_cell.angle_beta   90.00
_cell.angle_gamma   90.00
#
_symmetry.space_group_name_H-M   'P 1'
#
loop_
_entity.id
_entity.type
_entity.pdbx_description
1 polymer ?
#
loop_
_entity_poly.entity_id
_entity_poly.type
_entity_poly.pdbx_seq_one_letter_code
_entity_poly.pdbx_strand_id
1 'polypeptide(L)'
;ALILIEFLLSLTEKAKLKIAALPVQKSMLYSFTLDDADTKWALSTKATIKQSLQSTSDGRFYDRMVETVVARDKNWVRWKVESCPSIVRDTVATSQELDARRAASDHVRPRRLPGKPANAMNLDFLNEGQGGGLDALRDPSRYSAPGIEDLLSGIDNDTLDLEMATEEEAEQYKNMIANKTWRLLREARSSRLALLGDLEKGGSLKEVLNPREPSEQRGSQDDEPAPAVELMVPADDAQLSGSPQPLDEQAMQVDQATAVA
;
A
#
# COMPACT_ATOMS: atom_id res chain seq x y z
N ALA A 1 40.19 47.92 -27.15
CA ALA A 1 40.81 47.34 -28.36
C ALA A 1 39.84 46.45 -29.16
N LEU A 2 39.24 45.41 -28.55
CA LEU A 2 38.37 44.45 -29.28
C LEU A 2 37.19 45.10 -30.04
N ILE A 3 36.55 46.11 -29.47
CA ILE A 3 35.44 46.84 -30.13
C ILE A 3 35.89 47.49 -31.45
N LEU A 4 37.08 48.11 -31.46
CA LEU A 4 37.63 48.73 -32.67
C LEU A 4 38.00 47.69 -33.72
N ILE A 5 38.57 46.56 -33.32
CA ILE A 5 38.92 45.48 -34.25
C ILE A 5 37.65 44.87 -34.87
N GLU A 6 36.60 44.70 -34.07
CA GLU A 6 35.30 44.23 -34.59
C GLU A 6 34.64 45.24 -35.52
N PHE A 7 34.80 46.54 -35.27
CA PHE A 7 34.38 47.59 -36.20
C PHE A 7 35.16 47.51 -37.52
N LEU A 8 36.49 47.36 -37.49
CA LEU A 8 37.29 47.20 -38.71
C LEU A 8 36.88 45.94 -39.50
N LEU A 9 36.60 44.83 -38.82
CA LEU A 9 36.09 43.61 -39.46
C LEU A 9 34.70 43.79 -40.10
N SER A 10 33.88 44.73 -39.59
CA SER A 10 32.59 45.09 -40.19
C SER A 10 32.71 45.89 -41.50
N LEU A 11 33.87 46.49 -41.77
CA LEU A 11 34.17 47.25 -42.99
C LEU A 11 34.71 46.39 -44.15
N THR A 12 34.85 45.09 -43.94
CA THR A 12 35.27 44.14 -44.97
C THR A 12 34.22 44.02 -46.08
N GLU A 13 34.64 43.76 -47.31
CA GLU A 13 33.74 43.65 -48.46
C GLU A 13 32.63 42.61 -48.24
N LYS A 14 33.00 41.45 -47.66
CA LYS A 14 32.06 40.38 -47.29
C LYS A 14 31.01 40.83 -46.27
N ALA A 15 31.40 41.68 -45.31
CA ALA A 15 30.49 42.20 -44.31
C ALA A 15 29.56 43.27 -44.90
N LYS A 16 30.08 44.13 -45.78
CA LYS A 16 29.28 45.15 -46.48
C LYS A 16 28.24 44.54 -47.41
N LEU A 17 28.57 43.48 -48.15
CA LEU A 17 27.59 42.78 -49.00
C LEU A 17 26.42 42.22 -48.19
N LYS A 18 26.69 41.70 -46.99
CA LYS A 18 25.63 41.21 -46.07
C LYS A 18 24.75 42.33 -45.54
N ILE A 19 25.32 43.52 -45.33
CA ILE A 19 24.59 44.70 -44.85
C ILE A 19 23.77 45.33 -45.99
N ALA A 20 24.34 45.45 -47.19
CA ALA A 20 23.70 46.04 -48.36
C ALA A 20 22.45 45.27 -48.84
N ALA A 21 22.34 43.98 -48.52
CA ALA A 21 21.17 43.16 -48.82
C ALA A 21 19.93 43.50 -47.98
N LEU A 22 20.08 44.29 -46.90
CA LEU A 22 19.01 44.67 -45.99
C LEU A 22 18.43 46.06 -46.35
N PRO A 23 17.23 46.43 -45.88
CA PRO A 23 16.74 47.81 -45.98
C PRO A 23 17.56 48.75 -45.07
N VAL A 24 18.67 49.27 -45.59
CA VAL A 24 19.68 50.01 -44.80
C VAL A 24 19.38 51.50 -44.68
N GLN A 25 19.59 52.05 -43.47
CA GLN A 25 19.76 53.49 -43.27
C GLN A 25 21.04 54.03 -43.94
N LYS A 26 20.89 54.95 -44.90
CA LYS A 26 22.01 55.53 -45.68
C LYS A 26 23.14 56.14 -44.83
N SER A 27 22.83 56.63 -43.62
CA SER A 27 23.79 57.24 -42.70
C SER A 27 24.77 56.24 -42.06
N MET A 28 24.49 54.94 -42.10
CA MET A 28 25.34 53.90 -41.51
C MET A 28 26.20 53.17 -42.54
N LEU A 29 26.16 53.59 -43.80
CA LEU A 29 26.99 53.06 -44.86
C LEU A 29 28.32 53.82 -44.92
N TYR A 30 29.39 53.17 -44.45
CA TYR A 30 30.74 53.70 -44.57
C TYR A 30 31.27 53.45 -45.98
N SER A 31 31.87 54.47 -46.60
CA SER A 31 32.48 54.38 -47.94
C SER A 31 33.77 53.55 -47.93
N PHE A 32 34.52 53.55 -46.83
CA PHE A 32 35.82 52.89 -46.70
C PHE A 32 35.72 51.36 -46.64
N THR A 33 36.42 50.64 -47.52
CA THR A 33 36.57 49.17 -47.53
C THR A 33 37.95 48.78 -47.03
N LEU A 34 38.02 47.76 -46.16
CA LEU A 34 39.27 47.26 -45.61
C LEU A 34 39.96 46.29 -46.59
N ASP A 35 41.27 46.43 -46.78
CA ASP A 35 42.08 45.55 -47.64
C ASP A 35 42.32 44.16 -47.02
N ASP A 36 42.59 43.17 -47.86
CA ASP A 36 42.79 41.77 -47.46
C ASP A 36 43.97 41.60 -46.48
N ALA A 37 45.04 42.39 -46.62
CA ALA A 37 46.17 42.38 -45.70
C ALA A 37 45.74 42.84 -44.29
N ASP A 38 45.00 43.94 -44.21
CA ASP A 38 44.50 44.51 -42.97
C ASP A 38 43.44 43.61 -42.31
N THR A 39 42.65 42.86 -43.10
CA THR A 39 41.72 41.87 -42.54
C THR A 39 42.45 40.75 -41.78
N LYS A 40 43.55 40.25 -42.34
CA LYS A 40 44.37 39.20 -41.70
C LYS A 40 45.05 39.72 -40.44
N TRP A 41 45.55 40.95 -40.49
CA TRP A 41 46.08 41.63 -39.31
C TRP A 41 45.02 41.74 -38.21
N ALA A 42 43.82 42.24 -38.52
CA ALA A 42 42.73 42.40 -37.56
C ALA A 42 42.31 41.06 -36.91
N LEU A 43 42.24 39.97 -37.69
CA LEU A 43 41.95 38.63 -37.17
C LEU A 43 43.06 38.10 -36.25
N SER A 44 44.32 38.30 -36.64
CA SER A 44 45.49 37.90 -35.83
C SER A 44 45.56 38.67 -34.51
N THR A 45 45.35 39.99 -34.54
CA THR A 45 45.32 40.83 -33.34
C THR A 45 44.17 40.45 -32.41
N LYS A 46 42.98 40.13 -32.96
CA LYS A 46 41.85 39.62 -32.17
C LYS A 46 42.20 38.31 -31.45
N ALA A 47 42.81 37.36 -32.15
CA ALA A 47 43.22 36.08 -31.57
C ALA A 47 44.26 36.27 -30.46
N THR A 48 45.24 37.15 -30.69
CA THR A 48 46.28 37.48 -29.70
C THR A 48 45.68 38.09 -28.43
N ILE A 49 44.72 39.02 -28.58
CA ILE A 49 44.03 39.63 -27.43
C ILE A 49 43.18 38.61 -26.67
N LYS A 50 42.47 37.71 -27.37
CA LYS A 50 41.72 36.65 -26.69
C LYS A 50 42.64 35.71 -25.91
N GLN A 51 43.77 35.34 -26.51
CA GLN A 51 44.76 34.49 -25.85
C GLN A 51 45.37 35.15 -24.61
N SER A 52 45.64 36.46 -24.64
CA SER A 52 46.12 37.21 -23.47
C SER A 52 45.06 37.42 -22.39
N LEU A 53 43.77 37.50 -22.78
CA LEU A 53 42.67 37.54 -21.82
C LEU A 53 42.52 36.19 -21.12
N GLN A 54 42.63 35.08 -21.85
CA GLN A 54 42.49 33.72 -21.33
C GLN A 54 43.66 33.26 -20.44
N SER A 55 44.85 33.89 -20.53
CA SER A 55 46.01 33.53 -19.71
C SER A 55 45.93 34.01 -18.25
N THR A 56 44.91 34.80 -17.91
CA THR A 56 44.67 35.29 -16.54
C THR A 56 43.84 34.27 -15.74
N SER A 57 43.97 34.23 -14.40
CA SER A 57 43.29 33.26 -13.52
C SER A 57 41.77 33.16 -13.72
N ASP A 58 41.09 34.30 -13.88
CA ASP A 58 39.65 34.40 -14.20
C ASP A 58 39.38 34.71 -15.69
N GLY A 59 40.43 34.62 -16.51
CA GLY A 59 40.46 35.08 -17.89
C GLY A 59 39.41 34.43 -18.80
N ARG A 60 39.10 33.16 -18.55
CA ARG A 60 38.10 32.41 -19.35
C ARG A 60 36.66 32.89 -19.09
N PHE A 61 36.32 33.27 -17.87
CA PHE A 61 35.00 33.81 -17.57
C PHE A 61 34.84 35.21 -18.14
N TYR A 62 35.89 36.03 -18.02
CA TYR A 62 35.91 37.37 -18.61
C TYR A 62 35.86 37.33 -20.14
N ASP A 63 36.57 36.42 -20.80
CA ASP A 63 36.50 36.23 -22.26
C ASP A 63 35.07 35.89 -22.72
N ARG A 64 34.37 34.97 -22.03
CA ARG A 64 32.95 34.69 -22.31
C ARG A 64 32.07 35.92 -22.16
N MET A 65 32.26 36.70 -21.09
CA MET A 65 31.51 37.94 -20.89
C MET A 65 31.76 38.92 -22.04
N VAL A 66 33.02 39.14 -22.41
CA VAL A 66 33.39 40.01 -23.53
C VAL A 66 32.80 39.50 -24.85
N GLU A 67 32.80 38.19 -25.12
CA GLU A 67 32.17 37.60 -26.29
C GLU A 67 30.66 37.87 -26.34
N THR A 68 29.96 37.76 -25.21
CA THR A 68 28.52 38.07 -25.15
C THR A 68 28.23 39.55 -25.39
N VAL A 69 29.07 40.45 -24.85
CA VAL A 69 28.96 41.90 -25.05
C VAL A 69 29.20 42.26 -26.52
N VAL A 70 30.26 41.70 -27.14
CA VAL A 70 30.58 41.92 -28.56
C VAL A 70 29.49 41.34 -29.47
N ALA A 71 28.93 40.17 -29.15
CA ALA A 71 27.82 39.59 -29.90
C ALA A 71 26.55 40.46 -29.81
N ARG A 72 26.25 40.99 -28.62
CA ARG A 72 25.15 41.94 -28.42
C ARG A 72 25.36 43.23 -29.20
N ASP A 73 26.58 43.78 -29.22
CA ASP A 73 26.92 44.98 -29.97
C ASP A 73 26.72 44.79 -31.49
N LYS A 74 27.13 43.64 -32.03
CA LYS A 74 26.86 43.29 -33.44
C LYS A 74 25.37 43.25 -33.76
N ASN A 75 24.56 42.67 -32.87
CA ASN A 75 23.11 42.64 -33.04
C ASN A 75 22.51 44.05 -32.95
N TRP A 76 23.05 44.90 -32.09
CA TRP A 76 22.63 46.30 -31.96
C TRP A 76 22.93 47.11 -33.22
N VAL A 77 24.13 46.93 -33.81
CA VAL A 77 24.50 47.55 -35.08
C VAL A 77 23.58 47.07 -36.20
N ARG A 78 23.27 45.76 -36.28
CA ARG A 78 22.31 45.23 -37.26
C ARG A 78 20.91 45.85 -37.08
N TRP A 79 20.40 45.88 -35.86
CA TRP A 79 19.09 46.47 -35.56
C TRP A 79 19.02 47.95 -35.96
N LYS A 80 20.10 48.70 -35.73
CA LYS A 80 20.23 50.10 -36.17
C LYS A 80 20.26 50.24 -37.70
N VAL A 81 21.02 49.39 -38.38
CA VAL A 81 21.10 49.34 -39.85
C VAL A 81 19.72 49.13 -40.47
N GLU A 82 18.89 48.27 -39.87
CA GLU A 82 17.52 47.94 -40.28
C GLU A 82 16.48 49.03 -39.94
N SER A 83 16.92 50.25 -39.62
CA SER A 83 16.06 51.37 -39.22
C SER A 83 15.34 51.22 -37.88
N CYS A 84 15.95 50.50 -36.93
CA CYS A 84 15.45 50.38 -35.56
C CYS A 84 14.00 49.87 -35.49
N PRO A 85 13.71 48.64 -35.96
CA PRO A 85 12.37 48.07 -35.83
C PRO A 85 11.93 48.07 -34.36
N SER A 86 10.63 48.27 -34.11
CA SER A 86 10.12 48.37 -32.74
C SER A 86 10.56 47.18 -31.87
N ILE A 87 11.18 47.46 -30.73
CA ILE A 87 11.57 46.45 -29.72
C ILE A 87 10.35 46.11 -28.83
N VAL A 88 9.32 46.96 -28.86
CA VAL A 88 8.10 46.76 -28.09
C VAL A 88 7.38 45.54 -28.68
N ARG A 89 7.34 44.46 -27.91
CA ARG A 89 6.44 43.36 -28.21
C ARG A 89 5.02 43.80 -27.94
N ASP A 90 4.10 43.34 -28.78
CA ASP A 90 2.67 43.57 -28.55
C ASP A 90 2.28 43.00 -27.18
N THR A 91 1.37 43.71 -26.52
CA THR A 91 0.79 43.25 -25.25
C THR A 91 0.06 41.94 -25.49
N VAL A 92 0.21 40.98 -24.56
CA VAL A 92 -0.55 39.73 -24.59
C VAL A 92 -2.05 40.07 -24.57
N ALA A 93 -2.82 39.44 -25.46
CA ALA A 93 -4.27 39.64 -25.49
C ALA A 93 -4.90 39.17 -24.18
N THR A 94 -5.85 39.93 -23.64
CA THR A 94 -6.52 39.60 -22.37
C THR A 94 -7.19 38.23 -22.39
N SER A 95 -7.70 37.80 -23.57
CA SER A 95 -8.25 36.45 -23.75
C SER A 95 -7.21 35.36 -23.49
N GLN A 96 -6.00 35.50 -24.04
CA GLN A 96 -4.91 34.53 -23.85
C GLN A 96 -4.43 34.48 -22.40
N GLU A 97 -4.40 35.62 -21.70
CA GLU A 97 -4.08 35.66 -20.28
C GLU A 97 -5.13 34.92 -19.44
N LEU A 98 -6.41 35.15 -19.72
CA LEU A 98 -7.51 34.49 -19.02
C LEU A 98 -7.52 32.99 -19.26
N ASP A 99 -7.27 32.56 -20.50
CA ASP A 99 -7.19 31.14 -20.85
C ASP A 99 -5.97 30.47 -20.18
N ALA A 100 -4.81 31.14 -20.17
CA ALA A 100 -3.63 30.65 -19.46
C ALA A 100 -3.86 30.54 -17.94
N ARG A 101 -4.54 31.52 -17.34
CA ARG A 101 -4.93 31.46 -15.92
C ARG A 101 -5.87 30.31 -15.63
N ARG A 102 -6.88 30.10 -16.48
CA ARG A 102 -7.83 28.98 -16.36
C ARG A 102 -7.09 27.64 -16.47
N ALA A 103 -6.28 27.46 -17.51
CA ALA A 103 -5.47 26.25 -17.69
C ALA A 103 -4.56 25.99 -16.50
N ALA A 104 -3.85 27.00 -16.00
CA ALA A 104 -3.01 26.87 -14.81
C ALA A 104 -3.84 26.45 -13.58
N SER A 105 -5.02 27.03 -13.38
CA SER A 105 -5.91 26.67 -12.26
C SER A 105 -6.44 25.23 -12.38
N ASP A 106 -6.76 24.78 -13.59
CA ASP A 106 -7.24 23.42 -13.84
C ASP A 106 -6.12 22.38 -13.64
N HIS A 107 -4.89 22.71 -14.04
CA HIS A 107 -3.73 21.83 -13.86
C HIS A 107 -3.31 21.66 -12.40
N VAL A 108 -3.49 22.69 -11.57
CA VAL A 108 -3.14 22.65 -10.13
C VAL A 108 -4.28 22.08 -9.28
N ARG A 109 -5.49 21.91 -9.84
CA ARG A 109 -6.64 21.40 -9.09
C ARG A 109 -6.36 19.97 -8.57
N PRO A 110 -6.51 19.71 -7.26
CA PRO A 110 -6.28 18.38 -6.70
C PRO A 110 -7.25 17.38 -7.33
N ARG A 111 -6.72 16.25 -7.82
CA ARG A 111 -7.53 15.14 -8.35
C ARG A 111 -8.34 14.52 -7.21
N ARG A 112 -9.66 14.60 -7.30
CA ARG A 112 -10.56 13.88 -6.40
C ARG A 112 -10.54 12.41 -6.78
N LEU A 113 -9.92 11.59 -5.94
CA LEU A 113 -10.01 10.14 -6.10
C LEU A 113 -11.42 9.70 -5.65
N PRO A 114 -12.13 8.91 -6.46
CA PRO A 114 -13.36 8.28 -5.99
C PRO A 114 -13.01 7.33 -4.84
N GLY A 115 -13.86 7.25 -3.82
CA GLY A 115 -13.63 6.37 -2.66
C GLY A 115 -13.47 4.89 -3.03
N LYS A 116 -13.96 4.49 -4.20
CA LYS A 116 -13.73 3.17 -4.80
C LYS A 116 -13.14 3.35 -6.20
N PRO A 117 -12.01 2.70 -6.53
CA PRO A 117 -11.50 2.70 -7.90
C PRO A 117 -12.51 2.03 -8.82
N ALA A 118 -12.76 2.63 -9.99
CA ALA A 118 -13.53 1.96 -11.03
C ALA A 118 -12.80 0.66 -11.40
N ASN A 119 -13.52 -0.47 -11.36
CA ASN A 119 -13.02 -1.83 -11.59
C ASN A 119 -12.21 -2.47 -10.45
N ALA A 120 -12.21 -1.91 -9.25
CA ALA A 120 -11.71 -2.64 -8.08
C ALA A 120 -12.69 -3.76 -7.66
N MET A 121 -12.16 -4.96 -7.43
CA MET A 121 -12.92 -6.05 -6.81
C MET A 121 -13.47 -5.59 -5.46
N ASN A 122 -14.67 -6.03 -5.11
CA ASN A 122 -15.23 -5.73 -3.80
C ASN A 122 -14.49 -6.56 -2.73
N LEU A 123 -13.60 -5.92 -1.98
CA LEU A 123 -12.89 -6.50 -0.84
C LEU A 123 -13.53 -6.10 0.51
N ASP A 124 -14.77 -5.58 0.50
CA ASP A 124 -15.49 -5.22 1.74
C ASP A 124 -15.71 -6.45 2.64
N PHE A 125 -15.68 -7.67 2.08
CA PHE A 125 -15.74 -8.91 2.86
C PHE A 125 -14.51 -9.14 3.76
N LEU A 126 -13.36 -8.54 3.43
CA LEU A 126 -12.16 -8.56 4.26
C LEU A 126 -12.21 -7.49 5.35
N ASN A 127 -13.11 -6.53 5.24
CA ASN A 127 -13.31 -5.55 6.29
C ASN A 127 -14.01 -6.27 7.44
N GLU A 128 -13.26 -6.59 8.50
CA GLU A 128 -13.65 -7.34 9.70
C GLU A 128 -14.74 -6.64 10.56
N GLY A 129 -15.59 -5.82 9.96
CA GLY A 129 -16.64 -5.06 10.65
C GLY A 129 -17.88 -5.87 11.03
N GLN A 130 -17.98 -7.14 10.64
CA GLN A 130 -19.18 -7.95 10.87
C GLN A 130 -18.83 -9.40 11.25
N GLY A 131 -18.19 -9.57 12.42
CA GLY A 131 -17.96 -10.89 13.02
C GLY A 131 -16.53 -11.43 12.91
N GLY A 132 -15.56 -10.62 12.49
CA GLY A 132 -14.14 -10.94 12.59
C GLY A 132 -13.64 -10.69 14.02
N GLY A 133 -13.64 -11.71 14.86
CA GLY A 133 -13.12 -11.61 16.22
C GLY A 133 -13.20 -12.94 16.98
N LEU A 134 -12.46 -13.06 18.08
CA LEU A 134 -12.46 -14.27 18.92
C LEU A 134 -13.86 -14.62 19.46
N ASP A 135 -14.75 -13.63 19.55
CA ASP A 135 -16.10 -13.80 20.07
C ASP A 135 -16.99 -14.64 19.12
N ALA A 136 -16.82 -14.48 17.80
CA ALA A 136 -17.49 -15.33 16.80
C ALA A 136 -16.95 -16.78 16.79
N LEU A 137 -15.83 -17.05 17.46
CA LEU A 137 -15.29 -18.41 17.63
C LEU A 137 -15.78 -19.06 18.93
N ARG A 138 -16.45 -18.30 19.81
CA ARG A 138 -16.89 -18.75 21.14
C ARG A 138 -18.24 -19.48 21.13
N ASP A 139 -18.89 -19.59 19.98
CA ASP A 139 -20.19 -20.24 19.87
C ASP A 139 -20.14 -21.71 20.34
N PRO A 140 -20.94 -22.12 21.36
CA PRO A 140 -20.93 -23.47 21.90
C PRO A 140 -21.35 -24.53 20.90
N SER A 141 -22.13 -24.16 19.89
CA SER A 141 -22.52 -25.02 18.77
C SER A 141 -21.34 -25.43 17.88
N ARG A 142 -20.23 -24.69 17.90
CA ARG A 142 -19.04 -25.01 17.11
C ARG A 142 -18.16 -26.08 17.78
N TYR A 143 -18.11 -26.11 19.11
CA TYR A 143 -17.19 -26.97 19.85
C TYR A 143 -17.87 -28.08 20.69
N SER A 144 -19.19 -28.01 20.92
CA SER A 144 -19.92 -29.09 21.59
C SER A 144 -20.13 -30.26 20.64
N ALA A 145 -19.60 -31.44 20.98
CA ALA A 145 -19.93 -32.67 20.28
C ALA A 145 -21.40 -33.06 20.55
N PRO A 146 -22.10 -33.67 19.57
CA PRO A 146 -23.44 -34.23 19.80
C PRO A 146 -23.37 -35.41 20.77
N GLY A 147 -24.44 -35.63 21.54
CA GLY A 147 -24.52 -36.72 22.51
C GLY A 147 -24.47 -38.10 21.87
N ILE A 148 -24.06 -39.11 22.66
CA ILE A 148 -23.99 -40.51 22.23
C ILE A 148 -25.37 -41.05 21.81
N GLU A 149 -26.41 -40.70 22.56
CA GLU A 149 -27.80 -41.12 22.31
C GLU A 149 -28.38 -40.46 21.05
N ASP A 150 -28.02 -39.20 20.80
CA ASP A 150 -28.42 -38.46 19.59
C ASP A 150 -27.79 -39.08 18.33
N LEU A 151 -26.53 -39.52 18.44
CA LEU A 151 -25.83 -40.20 17.35
C LEU A 151 -26.38 -41.61 17.10
N LEU A 152 -26.75 -42.34 18.16
CA LEU A 152 -27.41 -43.65 18.05
C LEU A 152 -28.79 -43.53 17.39
N SER A 153 -29.65 -42.64 17.87
CA SER A 153 -30.96 -42.39 17.26
C SER A 153 -30.83 -41.88 15.81
N GLY A 154 -29.79 -41.09 15.53
CA GLY A 154 -29.46 -40.65 14.19
C GLY A 154 -29.01 -41.78 13.25
N ILE A 155 -28.33 -42.82 13.76
CA ILE A 155 -27.99 -44.01 12.96
C ILE A 155 -29.25 -44.82 12.69
N ASP A 156 -30.13 -44.94 13.67
CA ASP A 156 -31.36 -45.75 13.58
C ASP A 156 -32.31 -45.20 12.51
N ASN A 157 -32.48 -43.88 12.49
CA ASN A 157 -33.26 -43.21 11.46
C ASN A 157 -32.62 -43.41 10.07
N ASP A 158 -31.30 -43.21 9.93
CA ASP A 158 -30.63 -43.41 8.64
C ASP A 158 -30.66 -44.87 8.18
N THR A 159 -30.70 -45.85 9.10
CA THR A 159 -30.84 -47.27 8.75
C THR A 159 -32.25 -47.59 8.26
N LEU A 160 -33.28 -47.00 8.86
CA LEU A 160 -34.66 -47.14 8.40
C LEU A 160 -34.84 -46.46 7.04
N ASP A 161 -34.23 -45.28 6.86
CA ASP A 161 -34.26 -44.57 5.57
C ASP A 161 -33.51 -45.36 4.49
N LEU A 162 -32.39 -46.02 4.82
CA LEU A 162 -31.66 -46.90 3.90
C LEU A 162 -32.53 -48.08 3.43
N GLU A 163 -33.35 -48.65 4.31
CA GLU A 163 -34.28 -49.74 3.96
C GLU A 163 -35.39 -49.26 3.01
N MET A 164 -35.73 -47.97 3.03
CA MET A 164 -36.74 -47.36 2.16
C MET A 164 -36.16 -46.66 0.92
N ALA A 165 -34.83 -46.49 0.84
CA ALA A 165 -34.16 -45.71 -0.18
C ALA A 165 -34.05 -46.41 -1.54
N THR A 166 -33.93 -45.61 -2.59
CA THR A 166 -33.57 -46.09 -3.94
C THR A 166 -32.07 -46.41 -4.03
N GLU A 167 -31.65 -47.18 -5.04
CA GLU A 167 -30.24 -47.63 -5.17
C GLU A 167 -29.25 -46.46 -5.30
N GLU A 168 -29.66 -45.32 -5.87
CA GLU A 168 -28.86 -44.10 -6.00
C GLU A 168 -28.71 -43.33 -4.67
N GLU A 169 -29.71 -43.39 -3.80
CA GLU A 169 -29.72 -42.71 -2.49
C GLU A 169 -29.12 -43.59 -1.39
N ALA A 170 -29.10 -44.92 -1.58
CA ALA A 170 -28.57 -45.88 -0.64
C ALA A 170 -27.09 -45.61 -0.29
N GLU A 171 -26.29 -45.15 -1.25
CA GLU A 171 -24.88 -44.78 -0.99
C GLU A 171 -24.75 -43.58 -0.06
N GLN A 172 -25.66 -42.60 -0.17
CA GLN A 172 -25.67 -41.42 0.70
C GLN A 172 -26.00 -41.82 2.13
N TYR A 173 -27.02 -42.65 2.34
CA TYR A 173 -27.37 -43.16 3.67
C TYR A 173 -26.29 -44.06 4.26
N LYS A 174 -25.65 -44.94 3.48
CA LYS A 174 -24.47 -45.71 3.93
C LYS A 174 -23.34 -44.81 4.40
N ASN A 175 -23.06 -43.73 3.67
CA ASN A 175 -22.04 -42.75 4.04
C ASN A 175 -22.43 -41.98 5.31
N MET A 176 -23.71 -41.62 5.48
CA MET A 176 -24.21 -40.97 6.69
C MET A 176 -24.13 -41.88 7.92
N ILE A 177 -24.53 -43.15 7.78
CA ILE A 177 -24.38 -44.19 8.80
C ILE A 177 -22.90 -44.35 9.17
N ALA A 178 -22.02 -44.49 8.19
CA ALA A 178 -20.59 -44.58 8.43
C ALA A 178 -20.07 -43.32 9.16
N ASN A 179 -20.44 -42.12 8.71
CA ASN A 179 -20.00 -40.87 9.34
C ASN A 179 -20.47 -40.74 10.79
N LYS A 180 -21.73 -41.09 11.08
CA LYS A 180 -22.29 -41.08 12.44
C LYS A 180 -21.67 -42.16 13.31
N THR A 181 -21.45 -43.38 12.79
CA THR A 181 -20.73 -44.43 13.54
C THR A 181 -19.29 -44.01 13.86
N TRP A 182 -18.55 -43.40 12.93
CA TRP A 182 -17.20 -42.88 13.21
C TRP A 182 -17.17 -41.73 14.22
N ARG A 183 -18.20 -40.87 14.25
CA ARG A 183 -18.34 -39.83 15.28
C ARG A 183 -18.67 -40.46 16.64
N LEU A 184 -19.58 -41.42 16.65
CA LEU A 184 -19.99 -42.18 17.83
C LEU A 184 -18.82 -42.94 18.45
N LEU A 185 -17.98 -43.62 17.66
CA LEU A 185 -16.80 -44.31 18.16
C LEU A 185 -15.76 -43.34 18.75
N ARG A 186 -15.61 -42.13 18.17
CA ARG A 186 -14.71 -41.10 18.70
C ARG A 186 -15.18 -40.58 20.07
N GLU A 187 -16.48 -40.43 20.25
CA GLU A 187 -17.09 -40.02 21.52
C GLU A 187 -17.14 -41.17 22.55
N ALA A 188 -17.40 -42.41 22.09
CA ALA A 188 -17.35 -43.61 22.93
C ALA A 188 -15.93 -43.88 23.44
N ARG A 189 -14.90 -43.54 22.66
CA ARG A 189 -13.49 -43.61 23.10
C ARG A 189 -13.20 -42.65 24.26
N SER A 190 -13.73 -41.44 24.26
CA SER A 190 -13.49 -40.47 25.34
C SER A 190 -14.30 -40.79 26.60
N SER A 191 -15.51 -41.33 26.44
CA SER A 191 -16.45 -41.56 27.54
C SER A 191 -16.46 -42.98 28.12
N ARG A 192 -16.48 -44.02 27.27
CA ARG A 192 -16.79 -45.42 27.63
C ARG A 192 -15.91 -46.44 26.88
N LEU A 193 -14.59 -46.21 26.90
CA LEU A 193 -13.61 -47.04 26.17
C LEU A 193 -13.65 -48.52 26.59
N ALA A 194 -13.87 -48.79 27.88
CA ALA A 194 -13.86 -50.15 28.43
C ALA A 194 -14.92 -51.08 27.82
N LEU A 195 -16.07 -50.53 27.40
CA LEU A 195 -17.16 -51.31 26.80
C LEU A 195 -16.84 -51.73 25.36
N LEU A 196 -16.03 -50.95 24.63
CA LEU A 196 -15.70 -51.21 23.23
C LEU A 196 -14.88 -52.50 23.03
N GLY A 197 -14.23 -53.04 24.07
CA GLY A 197 -13.54 -54.32 24.00
C GLY A 197 -14.46 -55.52 23.80
N ASP A 198 -15.74 -55.38 24.12
CA ASP A 198 -16.75 -56.42 23.89
C ASP A 198 -17.38 -56.34 22.49
N LEU A 199 -17.17 -55.24 21.75
CA LEU A 199 -17.62 -55.07 20.37
C LEU A 199 -16.87 -56.02 19.41
N GLU A 200 -15.60 -56.33 19.67
CA GLU A 200 -14.79 -57.27 18.87
C GLU A 200 -15.34 -58.71 18.93
N LYS A 201 -16.12 -59.04 19.97
CA LYS A 201 -16.75 -60.35 20.17
C LYS A 201 -18.05 -60.53 19.38
N GLY A 202 -18.46 -59.52 18.59
CA GLY A 202 -19.59 -59.61 17.64
C GLY A 202 -20.92 -59.03 18.13
N GLY A 203 -20.94 -58.27 19.22
CA GLY A 203 -22.15 -57.56 19.69
C GLY A 203 -22.51 -56.35 18.84
N SER A 204 -23.80 -55.97 18.78
CA SER A 204 -24.21 -54.74 18.09
C SER A 204 -23.74 -53.50 18.87
N LEU A 205 -23.32 -52.44 18.17
CA LEU A 205 -22.79 -51.21 18.78
C LEU A 205 -23.75 -50.57 19.80
N LYS A 206 -25.06 -50.77 19.62
CA LYS A 206 -26.12 -50.30 20.51
C LYS A 206 -26.12 -51.03 21.85
N GLU A 207 -25.95 -52.35 21.83
CA GLU A 207 -25.95 -53.20 23.02
C GLU A 207 -24.72 -52.97 23.90
N VAL A 208 -23.59 -52.66 23.25
CA VAL A 208 -22.32 -52.40 23.95
C VAL A 208 -22.31 -51.01 24.59
N LEU A 209 -22.95 -50.04 23.96
CA LEU A 209 -22.89 -48.64 24.39
C LEU A 209 -24.00 -48.25 25.38
N ASN A 210 -25.15 -48.93 25.31
CA ASN A 210 -26.22 -48.88 26.30
C ASN A 210 -26.17 -50.15 27.16
N PRO A 211 -25.46 -50.16 28.31
CA PRO A 211 -25.59 -51.27 29.23
C PRO A 211 -27.06 -51.37 29.67
N ARG A 212 -27.65 -52.55 29.46
CA ARG A 212 -28.98 -52.92 29.96
C ARG A 212 -29.07 -52.58 31.45
N GLU A 213 -29.98 -51.65 31.79
CA GLU A 213 -30.49 -51.51 33.17
C GLU A 213 -30.83 -52.92 33.69
N PRO A 214 -30.31 -53.35 34.85
CA PRO A 214 -30.61 -54.67 35.39
C PRO A 214 -32.12 -54.78 35.56
N SER A 215 -32.75 -55.63 34.75
CA SER A 215 -34.17 -55.94 34.84
C SER A 215 -34.49 -56.44 36.24
N GLU A 216 -35.24 -55.64 37.00
CA GLU A 216 -35.82 -55.97 38.30
C GLU A 216 -36.73 -57.20 38.18
N GLN A 217 -36.23 -58.40 38.46
CA GLN A 217 -37.04 -59.54 38.87
C GLN A 217 -36.27 -60.45 39.84
N ARG A 218 -36.38 -60.15 41.15
CA ARG A 218 -36.47 -61.18 42.18
C ARG A 218 -37.21 -60.61 43.40
N GLY A 219 -38.35 -61.23 43.72
CA GLY A 219 -39.30 -60.76 44.72
C GLY A 219 -38.80 -60.81 46.17
N SER A 220 -39.33 -59.86 46.94
CA SER A 220 -39.72 -59.90 48.35
C SER A 220 -39.18 -61.03 49.24
N GLN A 221 -38.38 -60.65 50.24
CA GLN A 221 -38.63 -61.06 51.63
C GLN A 221 -38.00 -60.09 52.63
N ASP A 222 -38.79 -59.79 53.66
CA ASP A 222 -38.63 -58.78 54.70
C ASP A 222 -37.42 -58.99 55.63
N ASP A 223 -36.85 -57.90 56.17
CA ASP A 223 -36.60 -57.75 57.62
C ASP A 223 -36.13 -56.31 57.99
N GLU A 224 -36.96 -55.66 58.82
CA GLU A 224 -36.75 -54.67 59.92
C GLU A 224 -35.62 -53.59 59.89
N PRO A 225 -35.92 -52.32 60.28
CA PRO A 225 -34.92 -51.25 60.36
C PRO A 225 -34.36 -50.91 61.77
N ALA A 226 -33.10 -50.43 61.75
CA ALA A 226 -32.41 -49.51 62.70
C ALA A 226 -31.88 -50.10 64.04
N PRO A 227 -30.76 -49.61 64.63
CA PRO A 227 -30.40 -48.18 64.70
C PRO A 227 -28.93 -47.76 64.58
N ALA A 228 -28.80 -46.43 64.58
CA ALA A 228 -27.64 -45.55 64.49
C ALA A 228 -26.40 -45.93 65.31
N VAL A 229 -25.23 -45.64 64.74
CA VAL A 229 -24.00 -45.38 65.48
C VAL A 229 -23.32 -44.13 64.90
N GLU A 230 -23.15 -43.15 65.77
CA GLU A 230 -22.45 -41.88 65.59
C GLU A 230 -20.92 -42.09 65.68
N LEU A 231 -20.12 -41.05 65.40
CA LEU A 231 -18.63 -40.90 65.45
C LEU A 231 -17.92 -41.05 64.09
N MET A 232 -17.05 -40.16 63.64
CA MET A 232 -16.45 -38.94 64.18
C MET A 232 -15.78 -38.22 63.00
N VAL A 233 -16.03 -36.91 62.85
CA VAL A 233 -15.27 -36.03 61.97
C VAL A 233 -14.04 -35.53 62.74
N PRO A 234 -12.83 -35.53 62.16
CA PRO A 234 -11.82 -34.56 62.51
C PRO A 234 -11.80 -33.47 61.44
N ALA A 235 -12.16 -32.26 61.86
CA ALA A 235 -11.77 -31.03 61.20
C ALA A 235 -10.30 -30.79 61.50
N ASP A 236 -9.51 -30.42 60.51
CA ASP A 236 -8.28 -29.67 60.73
C ASP A 236 -8.10 -28.60 59.66
N ASP A 237 -7.79 -27.43 60.18
CA ASP A 237 -7.66 -26.12 59.57
C ASP A 237 -6.53 -26.03 58.53
N ALA A 238 -6.78 -25.25 57.48
CA ALA A 238 -5.74 -24.42 56.85
C ALA A 238 -6.38 -23.32 55.98
N GLN A 239 -6.87 -22.27 56.62
CA GLN A 239 -6.81 -20.93 56.03
C GLN A 239 -5.36 -20.44 56.09
N LEU A 240 -4.74 -20.21 54.92
CA LEU A 240 -3.63 -19.28 54.80
C LEU A 240 -3.99 -18.22 53.76
N SER A 241 -4.47 -17.12 54.31
CA SER A 241 -4.55 -15.79 53.71
C SER A 241 -3.21 -15.35 53.10
N GLY A 242 -3.25 -14.73 51.92
CA GLY A 242 -2.06 -14.14 51.32
C GLY A 242 -2.35 -13.30 50.08
N SER A 243 -2.90 -12.11 50.27
CA SER A 243 -2.74 -10.95 49.39
C SER A 243 -2.88 -9.71 50.30
N PRO A 244 -2.26 -8.55 50.04
CA PRO A 244 -1.85 -8.01 48.73
C PRO A 244 -0.48 -7.27 48.72
N GLN A 245 0.04 -6.90 47.54
CA GLN A 245 0.30 -5.48 47.17
C GLN A 245 0.96 -5.31 45.78
N PRO A 246 0.73 -4.17 45.11
CA PRO A 246 1.14 -3.89 43.73
C PRO A 246 2.46 -3.11 43.66
N LEU A 247 3.19 -3.24 42.54
CA LEU A 247 4.31 -2.36 42.21
C LEU A 247 4.25 -1.91 40.75
N ASP A 248 4.27 -0.59 40.61
CA ASP A 248 4.90 0.22 39.57
C ASP A 248 4.20 0.45 38.21
N GLU A 249 3.26 1.39 38.23
CA GLU A 249 3.10 2.41 37.18
C GLU A 249 4.14 3.53 37.43
N GLN A 250 5.10 3.71 36.52
CA GLN A 250 5.65 5.01 36.09
C GLN A 250 6.86 4.84 35.15
N ALA A 251 6.63 4.99 33.84
CA ALA A 251 7.66 5.45 32.88
C ALA A 251 7.04 5.77 31.51
N MET A 252 6.33 6.90 31.37
CA MET A 252 6.26 7.65 30.09
C MET A 252 5.60 9.04 30.29
N GLN A 253 6.42 10.06 30.54
CA GLN A 253 6.12 11.47 30.24
C GLN A 253 7.20 11.91 29.25
N VAL A 254 6.92 11.92 27.95
CA VAL A 254 6.39 13.07 27.18
C VAL A 254 7.35 14.26 27.21
N ASP A 255 8.33 14.21 26.32
CA ASP A 255 8.99 15.39 25.75
C ASP A 255 8.05 16.04 24.73
N GLN A 256 7.36 17.11 25.15
CA GLN A 256 6.81 18.12 24.24
C GLN A 256 6.91 19.49 24.90
N ALA A 257 8.03 20.17 24.70
CA ALA A 257 8.16 21.61 24.93
C ALA A 257 9.35 22.19 24.16
N THR A 258 9.20 22.44 22.86
CA THR A 258 9.96 23.51 22.18
C THR A 258 9.28 23.93 20.89
N ALA A 259 9.27 25.24 20.62
CA ALA A 259 8.79 25.95 19.42
C ALA A 259 7.38 26.56 19.47
N VAL A 260 7.18 27.51 20.39
CA VAL A 260 6.45 28.76 20.06
C VAL A 260 7.23 29.93 20.67
N ALA A 261 7.97 30.64 19.82
CA ALA A 261 8.36 32.05 19.92
C ALA A 261 9.09 32.43 18.61
#